data_AF-A0A6L3UZ45-F1
#
_entry.id   AF-A0A6L3UZ45-F1
#
_cell.length_a   1.000
_cell.length_b   1.000
_cell.length_c   1.000
_cell.angle_alpha   90.00
_cell.angle_beta   90.00
_cell.angle_gamma   90.00
#
_symmetry.space_group_name_H-M   'P 1'
#
loop_
_entity.id
_entity.type
_entity.pdbx_description
1 polymer ?
#
loop_
_entity_poly.entity_id
_entity_poly.type
_entity_poly.pdbx_seq_one_letter_code
_entity_poly.pdbx_strand_id
1 'polypeptide(L)'
;MVVKYKKGIVIGIIFGFGMSFSISFMFMLGAQGLAGGITSLFGESWLYYAAIFPFMLTFGILGFYFTKRENVSNKKLWLLSLISALFISLYSGTIGVLFGEYVVRGGSLRTYTAGGYTGVNEDGVLIWGTIYAFIMLPLTTPLARLIIQAFFKLLKKI
;
A
#
# COMPACT_ATOMS: atom_id res chain seq x y z
N MET A 1 -30.72 -3.99 -1.38
CA MET A 1 -29.45 -4.74 -1.17
C MET A 1 -28.31 -4.25 -2.07
N VAL A 2 -28.48 -4.19 -3.40
CA VAL A 2 -27.43 -3.80 -4.38
C VAL A 2 -26.78 -2.44 -4.09
N VAL A 3 -27.55 -1.45 -3.67
CA VAL A 3 -27.07 -0.08 -3.39
C VAL A 3 -26.07 -0.03 -2.22
N LYS A 4 -26.26 -0.88 -1.20
CA LYS A 4 -25.42 -0.89 0.02
C LYS A 4 -24.01 -1.39 -0.28
N TYR A 5 -23.87 -2.36 -1.18
CA TYR A 5 -22.58 -2.93 -1.58
C TYR A 5 -21.76 -1.97 -2.44
N LYS A 6 -22.42 -1.29 -3.39
CA LYS A 6 -21.78 -0.26 -4.22
C LYS A 6 -21.25 0.88 -3.34
N LYS A 7 -22.03 1.34 -2.36
CA LYS A 7 -21.60 2.34 -1.38
C LYS A 7 -20.37 1.88 -0.59
N GLY A 8 -20.36 0.62 -0.11
CA GLY A 8 -19.22 0.05 0.61
C GLY A 8 -17.92 -0.01 -0.20
N ILE A 9 -18.01 -0.40 -1.48
CA ILE A 9 -16.86 -0.41 -2.39
C ILE A 9 -16.31 1.01 -2.59
N VAL A 10 -17.17 1.99 -2.86
CA VAL A 10 -16.77 3.39 -3.09
C VAL A 10 -16.10 3.96 -1.84
N ILE A 11 -16.70 3.79 -0.66
CA ILE A 11 -16.09 4.23 0.60
C ILE A 11 -14.74 3.53 0.83
N GLY A 12 -14.65 2.24 0.51
CA GLY A 12 -13.40 1.48 0.58
C GLY A 12 -12.32 2.03 -0.33
N ILE A 13 -12.65 2.35 -1.58
CA ILE A 13 -11.71 2.95 -2.53
C ILE A 13 -11.21 4.31 -2.03
N ILE A 14 -12.12 5.18 -1.56
CA ILE A 14 -11.75 6.51 -1.03
C ILE A 14 -10.86 6.37 0.21
N PHE A 15 -11.22 5.46 1.13
CA PHE A 15 -10.42 5.18 2.32
C PHE A 15 -9.05 4.62 1.96
N GLY A 16 -8.98 3.66 1.02
CA GLY A 16 -7.74 3.09 0.53
C GLY A 16 -6.83 4.13 -0.12
N PHE A 17 -7.39 5.01 -0.95
CA PHE A 17 -6.68 6.15 -1.52
C PHE A 17 -6.07 7.02 -0.41
N GLY A 18 -6.87 7.52 0.53
CA GLY A 18 -6.36 8.35 1.63
C GLY A 18 -5.31 7.66 2.51
N MET A 19 -5.47 6.37 2.76
CA MET A 19 -4.50 5.58 3.51
C MET A 19 -3.20 5.35 2.74
N SER A 20 -3.26 5.17 1.41
CA SER A 20 -2.04 5.03 0.59
C SER A 20 -1.15 6.26 0.70
N PHE A 21 -1.73 7.46 0.60
CA PHE A 21 -0.99 8.72 0.78
C PHE A 21 -0.42 8.84 2.20
N SER A 22 -1.24 8.57 3.22
CA SER A 22 -0.81 8.65 4.62
C SER A 22 0.37 7.71 4.93
N ILE A 23 0.27 6.44 4.50
CA ILE A 23 1.30 5.44 4.77
C ILE A 23 2.56 5.72 3.96
N SER A 24 2.45 6.05 2.65
CA SER A 24 3.62 6.41 1.84
C SER A 24 4.34 7.64 2.40
N PHE A 25 3.60 8.65 2.85
CA PHE A 25 4.18 9.83 3.49
C PHE A 25 4.91 9.49 4.79
N MET A 26 4.28 8.72 5.69
CA MET A 26 4.92 8.28 6.94
C MET A 26 6.17 7.42 6.69
N PHE A 27 6.10 6.50 5.71
CA PHE A 27 7.23 5.66 5.34
C PHE A 27 8.39 6.50 4.82
N MET A 28 8.11 7.45 3.92
CA MET A 28 9.11 8.35 3.36
C MET A 28 9.79 9.20 4.46
N LEU A 29 9.02 9.77 5.40
CA LEU A 29 9.59 10.52 6.53
C LEU A 29 10.49 9.64 7.40
N GLY A 30 10.05 8.41 7.71
CA GLY A 30 10.84 7.46 8.48
C GLY A 30 12.13 7.05 7.76
N ALA A 31 12.03 6.69 6.48
CA ALA A 31 13.16 6.27 5.67
C ALA A 31 14.21 7.38 5.50
N GLN A 32 13.79 8.60 5.15
CA GLN A 32 14.71 9.73 5.03
C GLN A 32 15.32 10.13 6.38
N GLY A 33 14.52 10.11 7.46
CA GLY A 33 15.02 10.36 8.80
C GLY A 33 16.13 9.39 9.21
N LEU A 34 15.98 8.10 8.89
CA LEU A 34 17.01 7.08 9.12
C LEU A 34 18.20 7.18 8.17
N ALA A 35 18.00 7.68 6.94
CA ALA A 35 19.03 7.84 5.93
C ALA A 35 19.89 9.11 6.09
N GLY A 36 19.72 9.88 7.17
CA GLY A 36 20.55 11.05 7.49
C GLY A 36 19.82 12.40 7.47
N GLY A 37 18.48 12.41 7.36
CA GLY A 37 17.66 13.62 7.47
C GLY A 37 16.69 13.78 6.31
N ILE A 38 15.67 14.62 6.51
CA ILE A 38 14.64 14.92 5.49
C ILE A 38 15.21 15.95 4.52
N THR A 39 15.50 15.52 3.30
CA THR A 39 16.02 16.40 2.23
C THR A 39 14.93 16.85 1.27
N SER A 40 13.85 16.08 1.11
CA SER A 40 12.72 16.43 0.25
C SER A 40 11.43 15.71 0.65
N LEU A 41 10.31 16.43 0.70
CA LEU A 41 8.98 15.84 0.90
C LEU A 41 8.45 15.07 -0.33
N PHE A 42 9.19 15.09 -1.44
CA PHE A 42 8.81 14.41 -2.68
C PHE A 42 9.97 13.62 -3.32
N GLY A 43 11.08 13.44 -2.60
CA GLY A 43 12.27 12.76 -3.12
C GLY A 43 11.96 11.35 -3.63
N GLU A 44 11.18 10.58 -2.86
CA GLU A 44 10.77 9.22 -3.18
C GLU A 44 9.32 9.17 -3.70
N SER A 45 8.98 10.07 -4.64
CA SER A 45 7.60 10.20 -5.14
C SER A 45 7.03 8.93 -5.79
N TRP A 46 7.89 8.00 -6.23
CA TRP A 46 7.47 6.70 -6.76
C TRP A 46 6.69 5.86 -5.73
N LEU A 47 6.92 6.06 -4.42
CA LEU A 47 6.21 5.35 -3.34
C LEU A 47 4.71 5.59 -3.35
N TYR A 48 4.26 6.78 -3.76
CA TYR A 48 2.84 7.10 -3.83
C TYR A 48 2.16 6.29 -4.94
N TYR A 49 2.82 6.17 -6.10
CA TYR A 49 2.35 5.36 -7.23
C TYR A 49 2.42 3.86 -6.92
N ALA A 50 3.41 3.42 -6.16
CA ALA A 50 3.57 2.02 -5.77
C ALA A 50 2.45 1.53 -4.84
N ALA A 51 1.96 2.39 -3.95
CA ALA A 51 1.00 2.03 -2.91
C ALA A 51 -0.46 2.27 -3.29
N ILE A 52 -0.77 3.19 -4.21
CA ILE A 52 -2.14 3.64 -4.48
C ILE A 52 -3.08 2.49 -4.89
N PHE A 53 -2.69 1.70 -5.89
CA PHE A 53 -3.49 0.61 -6.44
C PHE A 53 -3.75 -0.53 -5.45
N PRO A 54 -2.73 -1.11 -4.77
CA PRO A 54 -2.99 -2.22 -3.85
C PRO A 54 -3.86 -1.78 -2.67
N PHE A 55 -3.69 -0.57 -2.14
CA PHE A 55 -4.55 -0.05 -1.07
C PHE A 55 -6.00 0.16 -1.53
N MET A 56 -6.22 0.83 -2.66
CA MET A 56 -7.58 1.04 -3.19
C MET A 56 -8.30 -0.30 -3.43
N LEU A 57 -7.59 -1.27 -4.01
CA LEU A 57 -8.14 -2.60 -4.28
C LEU A 57 -8.47 -3.34 -2.97
N THR A 58 -7.53 -3.40 -2.03
CA THR A 58 -7.74 -4.06 -0.73
C THR A 58 -8.93 -3.46 0.02
N PHE A 59 -8.98 -2.14 0.17
CA PHE A 59 -10.08 -1.51 0.92
C PHE A 59 -11.41 -1.53 0.15
N GLY A 60 -11.40 -1.52 -1.18
CA GLY A 60 -12.60 -1.75 -1.99
C GLY A 60 -13.20 -3.15 -1.74
N ILE A 61 -12.36 -4.19 -1.75
CA ILE A 61 -12.77 -5.58 -1.45
C ILE A 61 -13.25 -5.72 0.00
N LEU A 62 -12.51 -5.15 0.96
CA LEU A 62 -12.92 -5.17 2.37
C LEU A 62 -14.23 -4.41 2.59
N GLY A 63 -14.43 -3.28 1.89
CA GLY A 63 -15.68 -2.51 1.95
C GLY A 63 -16.88 -3.30 1.46
N PHE A 64 -16.73 -4.02 0.35
CA PHE A 64 -17.73 -4.99 -0.10
C PHE A 64 -18.00 -6.10 0.91
N TYR A 65 -16.95 -6.67 1.48
CA TYR A 65 -17.06 -7.78 2.43
C TYR A 65 -17.75 -7.36 3.74
N PHE A 66 -17.36 -6.22 4.32
CA PHE A 66 -17.88 -5.73 5.60
C PHE A 66 -19.30 -5.18 5.51
N THR A 67 -19.73 -4.69 4.35
CA THR A 67 -21.14 -4.29 4.15
C THR A 67 -22.10 -5.47 4.15
N LYS A 68 -21.63 -6.69 3.84
CA LYS A 68 -22.41 -7.93 3.86
C LYS A 68 -22.51 -8.61 5.23
N ARG A 69 -21.63 -8.26 6.17
CA ARG A 69 -21.49 -8.97 7.46
C ARG A 69 -21.81 -8.04 8.60
N GLU A 70 -22.80 -8.34 9.42
CA GLU A 70 -23.10 -7.54 10.62
C GLU A 70 -21.94 -7.59 11.61
N ASN A 71 -21.44 -8.79 11.89
CA ASN A 71 -20.31 -9.04 12.78
C ASN A 71 -19.22 -9.86 12.07
N VAL A 72 -17.97 -9.55 12.39
CA VAL A 72 -16.79 -10.29 11.93
C VAL A 72 -15.98 -10.68 13.17
N SER A 73 -15.68 -11.97 13.30
CA SER A 73 -14.93 -12.46 14.47
C SER A 73 -13.50 -11.92 14.48
N ASN A 74 -12.93 -11.79 15.68
CA ASN A 74 -11.57 -11.28 15.84
C ASN A 74 -10.53 -12.12 15.07
N LYS A 75 -10.68 -13.46 15.07
CA LYS A 75 -9.82 -14.38 14.30
C LYS A 75 -9.86 -14.07 12.80
N LYS A 76 -11.05 -13.78 12.24
CA LYS A 76 -11.20 -13.41 10.83
C LYS A 76 -10.57 -12.06 10.53
N LEU A 77 -10.70 -11.07 11.43
CA LEU A 77 -10.05 -9.78 11.25
C LEU A 77 -8.52 -9.92 11.21
N TRP A 78 -7.93 -10.75 12.08
CA TRP A 78 -6.50 -11.05 12.04
C TRP A 78 -6.07 -11.70 10.72
N LEU A 79 -6.82 -12.70 10.24
CA LEU A 79 -6.54 -13.33 8.96
C LEU A 79 -6.63 -12.32 7.80
N LEU A 80 -7.68 -11.50 7.76
CA LEU A 80 -7.82 -10.44 6.75
C LEU A 80 -6.67 -9.43 6.83
N SER A 81 -6.20 -9.12 8.03
CA SER A 81 -5.07 -8.21 8.25
C SER A 81 -3.76 -8.80 7.74
N LEU A 82 -3.50 -10.09 8.02
CA LEU A 82 -2.33 -10.79 7.52
C LEU A 82 -2.30 -10.83 5.99
N ILE A 83 -3.41 -11.23 5.38
CA ILE A 83 -3.52 -11.33 3.91
C ILE A 83 -3.40 -9.94 3.27
N SER A 84 -4.07 -8.92 3.84
CA SER A 84 -4.01 -7.55 3.33
C SER A 84 -2.59 -6.98 3.46
N ALA A 85 -1.95 -7.16 4.62
CA ALA A 85 -0.59 -6.70 4.86
C ALA A 85 0.41 -7.35 3.92
N LEU A 86 0.33 -8.67 3.75
CA LEU A 86 1.17 -9.40 2.80
C LEU A 86 0.94 -8.92 1.36
N PHE A 87 -0.31 -8.85 0.90
CA PHE A 87 -0.63 -8.43 -0.45
C PHE A 87 -0.13 -7.00 -0.74
N ILE A 88 -0.44 -6.06 0.14
CA ILE A 88 -0.02 -4.67 -0.02
C ILE A 88 1.50 -4.59 -0.04
N SER A 89 2.18 -5.18 0.95
CA SER A 89 3.64 -5.09 1.08
C SER A 89 4.35 -5.75 -0.10
N LEU A 90 3.88 -6.93 -0.52
CA LEU A 90 4.44 -7.65 -1.65
C LEU A 90 4.25 -6.87 -2.95
N TYR A 91 3.03 -6.39 -3.22
CA TYR A 91 2.78 -5.61 -4.43
C TYR A 91 3.58 -4.31 -4.43
N SER A 92 3.47 -3.50 -3.37
CA SER A 92 4.12 -2.19 -3.31
C SER A 92 5.64 -2.29 -3.26
N GLY A 93 6.19 -3.37 -2.70
CA GLY A 93 7.63 -3.63 -2.62
C GLY A 93 8.22 -4.25 -3.88
N THR A 94 7.42 -4.74 -4.82
CA THR A 94 7.89 -5.37 -6.07
C THR A 94 7.38 -4.61 -7.30
N ILE A 95 6.29 -5.06 -7.91
CA ILE A 95 5.71 -4.50 -9.13
C ILE A 95 5.33 -3.03 -8.93
N GLY A 96 4.84 -2.67 -7.75
CA GLY A 96 4.52 -1.28 -7.40
C GLY A 96 5.73 -0.35 -7.47
N VAL A 97 6.90 -0.78 -6.99
CA VAL A 97 8.15 0.00 -7.10
C VAL A 97 8.49 0.24 -8.56
N LEU A 98 8.51 -0.82 -9.37
CA LEU A 98 8.83 -0.72 -10.79
C LEU A 98 7.85 0.18 -11.53
N PHE A 99 6.56 0.05 -11.24
CA PHE A 99 5.53 0.91 -11.81
C PHE A 99 5.71 2.38 -11.39
N GLY A 100 5.96 2.64 -10.11
CA GLY A 100 6.17 3.99 -9.61
C GLY A 100 7.41 4.65 -10.21
N GLU A 101 8.52 3.91 -10.27
CA GLU A 101 9.76 4.36 -10.91
C GLU A 101 9.56 4.64 -12.40
N TYR A 102 8.85 3.75 -13.10
CA TYR A 102 8.49 3.94 -14.52
C TYR A 102 7.72 5.25 -14.73
N VAL A 103 6.72 5.54 -13.89
CA VAL A 103 5.93 6.78 -13.96
C VAL A 103 6.79 8.02 -13.70
N VAL A 104 7.56 8.02 -12.60
CA VAL A 104 8.37 9.18 -12.19
C VAL A 104 9.50 9.48 -13.18
N ARG A 105 10.04 8.45 -13.84
CA ARG A 105 11.11 8.58 -14.84
C ARG A 105 10.60 8.84 -16.26
N GLY A 106 9.30 9.05 -16.46
CA GLY A 106 8.74 9.41 -17.76
C GLY A 106 8.64 8.25 -18.74
N GLY A 107 8.36 7.04 -18.25
CA GLY A 107 8.08 5.88 -19.08
C GLY A 107 9.29 5.00 -19.41
N SER A 108 10.36 5.11 -18.61
CA SER A 108 11.55 4.26 -18.74
C SER A 108 12.16 3.96 -17.38
N LEU A 109 12.51 2.70 -17.14
CA LEU A 109 13.29 2.30 -15.95
C LEU A 109 14.79 2.64 -16.07
N ARG A 110 15.18 3.23 -17.21
CA ARG A 110 16.52 3.72 -17.50
C ARG A 110 16.49 5.20 -17.79
N THR A 111 17.40 5.93 -17.17
CA THR A 111 17.65 7.34 -17.41
C THR A 111 19.01 7.47 -18.10
N TYR A 112 19.00 7.87 -19.38
CA TYR A 112 20.22 8.04 -20.15
C TYR A 112 20.94 9.33 -19.73
N THR A 113 22.25 9.25 -19.53
CA THR A 113 23.12 10.37 -19.17
C THR A 113 24.29 10.44 -20.14
N ALA A 114 25.04 11.55 -20.13
CA ALA A 114 26.18 11.73 -21.05
C ALA A 114 27.25 10.62 -20.95
N GLY A 115 27.31 9.90 -19.82
CA GLY A 115 28.25 8.79 -19.59
C GLY A 115 27.63 7.39 -19.65
N GLY A 116 26.38 7.23 -20.09
CA GLY A 116 25.71 5.92 -20.17
C GLY A 116 24.24 5.97 -19.75
N TYR A 117 23.85 5.10 -18.82
CA TYR A 117 22.51 5.11 -18.23
C TYR A 117 22.57 4.77 -16.75
N THR A 118 21.69 5.38 -15.96
CA THR A 118 21.34 4.90 -14.62
C THR A 118 20.01 4.18 -14.70
N GLY A 119 19.85 3.06 -13.99
CA GLY A 119 18.64 2.25 -14.08
C GLY A 119 18.24 1.69 -12.74
N VAL A 120 16.97 1.30 -12.65
CA VAL A 120 16.47 0.53 -11.52
C VAL A 120 17.01 -0.90 -11.61
N ASN A 121 17.51 -1.45 -10.50
CA ASN A 121 17.90 -2.85 -10.43
C ASN A 121 16.64 -3.72 -10.31
N GLU A 122 16.03 -4.07 -11.44
CA GLU A 122 14.75 -4.78 -11.51
C GLU A 122 14.77 -6.10 -10.73
N ASP A 123 15.78 -6.95 -10.98
CA ASP A 123 15.94 -8.23 -10.28
C ASP A 123 16.11 -8.04 -8.78
N GLY A 124 16.93 -7.05 -8.40
CA GLY A 124 17.12 -6.67 -7.00
C GLY A 124 15.81 -6.25 -6.34
N VAL A 125 15.01 -5.42 -7.00
CA VAL A 125 13.71 -4.96 -6.49
C VAL A 125 12.75 -6.14 -6.29
N LEU A 126 12.66 -7.06 -7.24
CA LEU A 126 11.75 -8.21 -7.13
C LEU A 126 12.15 -9.16 -5.99
N ILE A 127 13.46 -9.45 -5.85
CA ILE A 127 13.98 -10.33 -4.80
C ILE A 127 13.83 -9.68 -3.42
N TRP A 128 14.41 -8.48 -3.24
CA TRP A 128 14.42 -7.80 -1.95
C TRP A 128 13.03 -7.34 -1.53
N GLY A 129 12.20 -6.88 -2.47
CA GLY A 129 10.80 -6.54 -2.23
C GLY A 129 10.00 -7.72 -1.66
N THR A 130 10.22 -8.92 -2.23
CA THR A 130 9.59 -10.14 -1.72
C THR A 130 10.10 -10.47 -0.32
N ILE A 131 11.42 -10.48 -0.11
CA ILE A 131 12.03 -10.79 1.19
C ILE A 131 11.52 -9.82 2.27
N TYR A 132 11.55 -8.52 2.01
CA TYR A 132 11.09 -7.51 2.96
C TYR A 132 9.59 -7.60 3.24
N ALA A 133 8.76 -7.96 2.26
CA ALA A 133 7.33 -8.16 2.49
C ALA A 133 7.06 -9.24 3.55
N PHE A 134 7.84 -10.33 3.57
CA PHE A 134 7.72 -11.38 4.59
C PHE A 134 8.36 -10.97 5.92
N ILE A 135 9.57 -10.40 5.91
CA ILE A 135 10.27 -9.97 7.12
C ILE A 135 9.44 -8.94 7.90
N MET A 136 8.72 -8.07 7.19
CA MET A 136 7.94 -6.99 7.80
C MET A 136 6.55 -7.44 8.30
N LEU A 137 6.09 -8.67 8.01
CA LEU A 137 4.77 -9.16 8.45
C LEU A 137 4.48 -9.04 9.95
N PRO A 138 5.45 -9.32 10.86
CA PRO A 138 5.22 -9.16 12.30
C PRO A 138 4.88 -7.71 12.69
N LEU A 139 5.29 -6.72 11.90
CA LEU A 139 4.98 -5.30 12.11
C LEU A 139 3.76 -4.85 11.29
N THR A 140 3.70 -5.21 10.02
CA THR A 140 2.64 -4.75 9.11
C THR A 140 1.29 -5.39 9.42
N THR A 141 1.27 -6.62 9.95
CA THR A 141 0.01 -7.32 10.30
C THR A 141 -0.71 -6.65 11.49
N PRO A 142 -0.06 -6.35 12.64
CA PRO A 142 -0.69 -5.58 13.70
C PRO A 142 -1.15 -4.19 13.26
N LEU A 143 -0.35 -3.49 12.44
CA LEU A 143 -0.72 -2.18 11.91
C LEU A 143 -1.97 -2.28 11.02
N ALA A 144 -1.98 -3.22 10.08
CA ALA A 144 -3.15 -3.51 9.24
C ALA A 144 -4.36 -3.87 10.10
N ARG A 145 -4.18 -4.61 11.19
CA ARG A 145 -5.25 -4.98 12.11
C ARG A 145 -5.90 -3.76 12.78
N LEU A 146 -5.13 -2.75 13.14
CA LEU A 146 -5.65 -1.49 13.68
C LEU A 146 -6.43 -0.71 12.61
N ILE A 147 -5.85 -0.55 11.42
CA ILE A 147 -6.46 0.20 10.31
C ILE A 147 -7.76 -0.47 9.86
N ILE A 148 -7.76 -1.79 9.66
CA ILE A 148 -8.94 -2.55 9.24
C ILE A 148 -10.04 -2.49 10.29
N GLN A 149 -9.70 -2.47 11.59
CA GLN A 149 -10.70 -2.29 12.64
C GLN A 149 -11.35 -0.92 12.61
N ALA A 150 -10.54 0.13 12.43
CA ALA A 150 -11.04 1.49 12.31
C ALA A 150 -11.96 1.61 11.10
N PHE A 151 -11.56 1.05 9.96
CA PHE A 151 -12.36 1.01 8.75
C PHE A 151 -13.68 0.23 8.92
N PHE A 152 -13.64 -0.94 9.57
CA PHE A 152 -14.85 -1.72 9.87
C PHE A 152 -15.82 -0.92 10.74
N LYS A 153 -15.34 -0.26 11.79
CA LYS A 153 -16.16 0.61 12.66
C LYS A 153 -16.74 1.79 11.88
N LEU A 154 -15.95 2.43 11.01
CA LEU A 154 -16.39 3.53 10.16
C LEU A 154 -17.55 3.10 9.27
N LEU A 155 -17.41 1.97 8.56
CA LEU A 155 -18.47 1.44 7.69
C LEU A 155 -19.76 1.07 8.43
N LYS A 156 -19.68 0.74 9.72
CA LYS A 156 -20.88 0.42 10.53
C LYS A 156 -21.61 1.65 11.05
N LYS A 157 -20.96 2.81 11.06
CA LYS A 157 -21.58 4.09 11.43
C LYS A 157 -22.29 4.79 10.26
N ILE A 158 -22.05 4.35 9.02
CA ILE A 158 -22.50 4.97 7.76
C ILE A 158 -23.60 4.14 7.08
#